data_AF-A0A4P9XGE7-F1
#
_entry.id   AF-A0A4P9XGE7-F1
#
_cell.length_a   1.000
_cell.length_b   1.000
_cell.length_c   1.000
_cell.angle_alpha   90.00
_cell.angle_beta   90.00
_cell.angle_gamma   90.00
#
_symmetry.space_group_name_H-M   'P 1'
#
loop_
_entity.id
_entity.type
_entity.pdbx_description
1 polymer ?
#
loop_
_entity_poly.entity_id
_entity_poly.type
_entity_poly.pdbx_seq_one_letter_code
_entity_poly.pdbx_strand_id
1 'polypeptide(L)'
;MSSSDAATNKRPLDEEPMPLAEPIDCDASVQKKAKATVDEEAVPAPADTASANTSALEASPEVKEGEQPYIGKLGLEDVRVNKAPKWDYAYITLKDAATMEACRSKLEGAVMKSNTLHVGDVDTEARDKTFERRRDQRRAEEENDTRTPAERLADQVTPLHKLPYEKQLENKQGQLRSVMFKFHKEMKRISANASAPLAWVDQSGKDAYEIAEIIPSPVQQEYRTKCEFTIGKNPEGEPTVGFLLGLFKDGQVSVLNANDCLHVHPVAKKIAERLQESVRASQHPVYDRVSKQGVWRGMLVKTQETGENLVLVQFNPASLSDEEVAALKQAILDTFSREDNDFKITTLMVQASSEEKKSKNA
;
A
#
# COMPACT_ATOMS: atom_id res chain seq x y z
N MET A 1 -12.96 -35.08 52.00
CA MET A 1 -12.35 -34.15 52.98
C MET A 1 -10.87 -34.02 52.62
N SER A 2 -10.26 -32.84 52.86
CA SER A 2 -9.05 -32.34 52.17
C SER A 2 -9.27 -32.06 50.67
N SER A 3 -8.97 -30.90 50.07
CA SER A 3 -8.23 -29.67 50.48
C SER A 3 -6.75 -29.89 50.87
N SER A 4 -5.74 -29.21 50.33
CA SER A 4 -5.67 -28.18 49.28
C SER A 4 -4.62 -28.60 48.21
N ASP A 5 -4.09 -27.82 47.26
CA ASP A 5 -4.11 -26.36 47.04
C ASP A 5 -3.94 -25.99 45.54
N ALA A 6 -3.97 -24.70 45.20
CA ALA A 6 -3.69 -24.19 43.85
C ALA A 6 -2.67 -23.03 43.90
N ALA A 7 -1.43 -23.30 43.48
CA ALA A 7 -0.34 -22.32 43.49
C ALA A 7 -0.63 -21.12 42.57
N THR A 8 -1.03 -20.01 43.16
CA THR A 8 -1.30 -18.75 42.44
C THR A 8 0.01 -17.98 42.23
N ASN A 9 0.60 -18.09 41.04
CA ASN A 9 1.85 -17.40 40.72
C ASN A 9 1.63 -15.90 40.44
N LYS A 10 1.49 -15.10 41.50
CA LYS A 10 1.47 -13.63 41.41
C LYS A 10 2.89 -13.12 41.15
N ARG A 11 3.13 -12.55 39.96
CA ARG A 11 4.36 -11.83 39.63
C ARG A 11 4.46 -10.55 40.50
N PRO A 12 5.61 -10.25 41.14
CA PRO A 12 5.77 -9.01 41.90
C PRO A 12 5.59 -7.77 41.02
N LEU A 13 4.81 -6.82 41.50
CA LEU A 13 4.78 -5.45 41.01
C LEU A 13 5.80 -4.67 41.84
N ASP A 14 7.06 -4.60 41.38
CA ASP A 14 8.09 -3.62 41.80
C ASP A 14 9.38 -3.91 40.99
N GLU A 15 9.40 -3.49 39.73
CA GLU A 15 10.64 -3.23 38.98
C GLU A 15 10.63 -1.75 38.58
N GLU A 16 11.64 -0.99 39.03
CA GLU A 16 11.76 0.43 38.71
C GLU A 16 11.92 0.64 37.19
N PRO A 17 11.35 1.71 36.61
CA PRO A 17 11.45 1.96 35.18
C PRO A 17 12.91 2.16 34.76
N MET A 18 13.37 1.37 33.79
CA MET A 18 14.70 1.57 33.18
C MET A 18 14.86 3.02 32.72
N PRO A 19 16.02 3.66 32.98
CA PRO A 19 16.23 5.04 32.57
C PRO A 19 16.14 5.15 31.04
N LEU A 20 15.33 6.12 30.58
CA LEU A 20 15.24 6.48 29.17
C LEU A 20 16.63 6.91 28.68
N ALA A 21 17.17 6.18 27.70
CA ALA A 21 18.39 6.58 27.03
C ALA A 21 18.19 7.97 26.40
N GLU A 22 19.10 8.90 26.67
CA GLU A 22 19.06 10.25 26.12
C GLU A 22 19.12 10.21 24.58
N PRO A 23 18.43 11.13 23.89
CA PRO A 23 18.41 11.14 22.42
C PRO A 23 19.81 11.41 21.87
N ILE A 24 20.35 10.44 21.13
CA ILE A 24 21.59 10.59 20.37
C ILE A 24 21.35 11.65 19.29
N ASP A 25 22.01 12.80 19.40
CA ASP A 25 21.90 13.88 18.44
C ASP A 25 22.54 13.48 17.10
N CYS A 26 21.69 13.20 16.11
CA CYS A 26 22.09 12.75 14.79
C CYS A 26 22.36 13.97 13.90
N ASP A 27 23.59 14.47 13.89
CA ASP A 27 24.02 15.59 13.04
C ASP A 27 23.56 15.41 11.58
N ALA A 28 22.82 16.39 11.07
CA ALA A 28 22.03 16.32 9.83
C ALA A 28 22.88 16.45 8.53
N SER A 29 24.16 16.08 8.57
CA SER A 29 25.14 16.38 7.51
C SER A 29 25.62 15.18 6.69
N VAL A 30 25.21 13.94 6.99
CA VAL A 30 25.62 12.73 6.24
C VAL A 30 24.43 11.88 5.74
N GLN A 31 23.69 12.40 4.77
CA GLN A 31 22.81 11.60 3.90
C GLN A 31 23.16 11.77 2.42
N LYS A 32 24.18 11.03 1.95
CA LYS A 32 24.42 10.82 0.50
C LYS A 32 25.03 9.45 0.21
N LYS A 33 24.36 8.73 -0.69
CA LYS A 33 24.80 7.50 -1.39
C LYS A 33 24.94 6.21 -0.54
N ALA A 34 23.85 5.46 -0.48
CA ALA A 34 23.87 4.01 -0.67
C ALA A 34 22.58 3.58 -1.39
N LYS A 35 22.68 3.18 -2.66
CA LYS A 35 21.58 2.49 -3.37
C LYS A 35 22.11 1.10 -3.74
N ALA A 36 21.54 0.07 -3.13
CA ALA A 36 21.92 -1.31 -3.41
C ALA A 36 21.43 -1.71 -4.81
N THR A 37 22.30 -2.35 -5.58
CA THR A 37 21.94 -3.03 -6.83
C THR A 37 21.29 -4.36 -6.49
N VAL A 38 20.02 -4.51 -6.86
CA VAL A 38 19.36 -5.81 -6.98
C VAL A 38 19.16 -6.06 -8.48
N ASP A 39 19.43 -7.27 -8.93
CA ASP A 39 19.20 -7.66 -10.33
C ASP A 39 17.70 -7.68 -10.62
N GLU A 40 17.22 -6.56 -11.14
CA GLU A 40 15.86 -6.40 -11.64
C GLU A 40 15.83 -6.81 -13.12
N GLU A 41 15.16 -7.94 -13.37
CA GLU A 41 14.67 -8.38 -14.67
C GLU A 41 13.70 -7.32 -15.23
N ALA A 42 13.57 -7.17 -16.55
CA ALA A 42 13.03 -5.94 -17.14
C ALA A 42 11.52 -5.72 -16.88
N VAL A 43 11.18 -5.01 -15.81
CA VAL A 43 9.82 -4.55 -15.49
C VAL A 43 9.53 -3.24 -16.27
N PRO A 44 8.52 -3.20 -17.17
CA PRO A 44 8.10 -1.95 -17.81
C PRO A 44 7.33 -1.04 -16.84
N ALA A 45 7.30 0.26 -17.16
CA ALA A 45 6.91 1.36 -16.25
C ALA A 45 5.57 1.19 -15.48
N PRO A 46 5.47 1.76 -14.26
CA PRO A 46 4.25 1.70 -13.45
C PRO A 46 3.07 2.47 -14.08
N ALA A 47 1.90 1.82 -14.10
CA ALA A 47 0.78 2.19 -14.99
C ALA A 47 -0.28 3.16 -14.42
N ASP A 48 -0.24 3.55 -13.14
CA ASP A 48 -1.42 4.11 -12.44
C ASP A 48 -1.74 5.60 -12.68
N THR A 49 -1.25 6.26 -13.75
CA THR A 49 -1.45 7.72 -13.90
C THR A 49 -1.85 8.25 -15.27
N ALA A 50 -2.14 7.36 -16.23
CA ALA A 50 -2.72 7.75 -17.52
C ALA A 50 -4.26 7.77 -17.43
N SER A 51 -4.83 8.97 -17.31
CA SER A 51 -6.23 9.20 -17.67
C SER A 51 -6.39 8.96 -19.18
N ALA A 52 -7.58 8.55 -19.65
CA ALA A 52 -7.83 8.12 -21.03
C ALA A 52 -7.53 9.13 -22.17
N ASN A 53 -7.03 10.34 -21.86
CA ASN A 53 -6.67 11.40 -22.80
C ASN A 53 -5.18 11.83 -22.71
N THR A 54 -4.30 11.08 -22.05
CA THR A 54 -2.86 11.45 -21.97
C THR A 54 -2.06 10.88 -23.13
N SER A 55 -1.54 11.73 -24.01
CA SER A 55 -0.61 11.36 -25.06
C SER A 55 0.79 11.12 -24.49
N ALA A 56 1.53 10.18 -25.10
CA ALA A 56 2.88 9.82 -24.70
C ALA A 56 3.84 9.88 -25.89
N LEU A 57 5.02 10.46 -25.65
CA LEU A 57 6.13 10.51 -26.60
C LEU A 57 7.29 9.65 -26.10
N GLU A 58 8.01 9.02 -27.02
CA GLU A 58 9.26 8.30 -26.75
C GLU A 58 10.44 9.18 -27.18
N ALA A 59 11.35 9.48 -26.25
CA ALA A 59 12.52 10.31 -26.51
C ALA A 59 13.82 9.52 -26.25
N SER A 60 14.62 9.29 -27.29
CA SER A 60 15.75 8.35 -27.25
C SER A 60 17.12 9.02 -27.40
N PRO A 61 17.98 8.90 -26.37
CA PRO A 61 19.44 8.84 -26.56
C PRO A 61 20.16 7.82 -25.64
N GLU A 62 21.31 7.30 -26.09
CA GLU A 62 22.26 6.58 -25.22
C GLU A 62 22.70 7.47 -24.03
N VAL A 63 22.11 7.28 -22.84
CA VAL A 63 22.38 8.09 -21.65
C VAL A 63 22.43 7.23 -20.39
N LYS A 64 23.61 7.22 -19.75
CA LYS A 64 23.92 6.50 -18.51
C LYS A 64 23.39 7.23 -17.26
N GLU A 65 23.39 6.54 -16.11
CA GLU A 65 22.76 6.99 -14.85
C GLU A 65 23.10 8.43 -14.42
N GLY A 66 22.07 9.22 -14.10
CA GLY A 66 22.19 10.50 -13.39
C GLY A 66 21.28 11.65 -13.86
N GLU A 67 20.53 11.49 -14.96
CA GLU A 67 20.13 12.65 -15.79
C GLU A 67 18.66 13.12 -15.68
N GLN A 68 18.01 12.98 -14.51
CA GLN A 68 16.70 13.60 -14.26
C GLN A 68 16.63 15.15 -14.39
N PRO A 69 17.69 15.98 -14.16
CA PRO A 69 17.52 17.43 -14.05
C PRO A 69 17.60 18.22 -15.37
N TYR A 70 17.55 17.58 -16.54
CA TYR A 70 17.64 18.29 -17.83
C TYR A 70 16.28 18.66 -18.42
N ILE A 71 15.27 17.78 -18.34
CA ILE A 71 13.94 18.04 -18.93
C ILE A 71 13.22 19.18 -18.19
N GLY A 72 13.42 19.29 -16.87
CA GLY A 72 12.96 20.44 -16.08
C GLY A 72 13.56 21.80 -16.48
N LYS A 73 14.64 21.83 -17.27
CA LYS A 73 15.24 23.07 -17.79
C LYS A 73 14.64 23.55 -19.12
N LEU A 74 13.77 22.76 -19.76
CA LEU A 74 13.16 23.10 -21.06
C LEU A 74 11.93 24.03 -20.95
N GLY A 75 11.60 24.48 -19.73
CA GLY A 75 10.44 25.33 -19.48
C GLY A 75 9.14 24.66 -19.89
N LEU A 76 9.01 23.37 -19.57
CA LEU A 76 7.82 22.56 -19.84
C LEU A 76 7.14 22.27 -18.50
N GLU A 77 6.01 22.92 -18.27
CA GLU A 77 5.20 22.72 -17.07
C GLU A 77 4.41 21.40 -17.17
N ASP A 78 4.08 20.81 -16.02
CA ASP A 78 3.22 19.61 -15.90
C ASP A 78 3.67 18.31 -16.60
N VAL A 79 4.94 18.22 -17.02
CA VAL A 79 5.52 17.01 -17.65
C VAL A 79 5.78 15.88 -16.66
N ARG A 80 5.40 14.64 -17.00
CA ARG A 80 5.88 13.43 -16.31
C ARG A 80 6.85 12.67 -17.21
N VAL A 81 8.03 12.35 -16.68
CA VAL A 81 9.07 11.59 -17.38
C VAL A 81 9.32 10.27 -16.67
N ASN A 82 9.14 9.16 -17.37
CA ASN A 82 9.49 7.82 -16.91
C ASN A 82 10.73 7.32 -17.67
N LYS A 83 11.85 7.16 -16.95
CA LYS A 83 13.08 6.52 -17.45
C LYS A 83 13.61 5.54 -16.39
N ALA A 84 13.83 4.29 -16.77
CA ALA A 84 14.51 3.32 -15.93
C ALA A 84 16.06 3.44 -16.08
N PRO A 85 16.86 2.98 -15.10
CA PRO A 85 18.33 3.12 -15.13
C PRO A 85 19.01 2.45 -16.34
N LYS A 86 18.37 1.42 -16.92
CA LYS A 86 18.87 0.64 -18.07
C LYS A 86 18.31 1.10 -19.43
N TRP A 87 17.46 2.14 -19.48
CA TRP A 87 16.81 2.57 -20.73
C TRP A 87 17.61 3.66 -21.46
N ASP A 88 17.80 3.46 -22.76
CA ASP A 88 18.26 4.40 -23.78
C ASP A 88 17.14 5.32 -24.32
N TYR A 89 15.91 5.15 -23.83
CA TYR A 89 14.77 6.03 -24.08
C TYR A 89 14.08 6.49 -22.79
N ALA A 90 13.20 7.48 -22.92
CA ALA A 90 12.33 7.96 -21.86
C ALA A 90 10.91 8.18 -22.39
N TYR A 91 9.90 7.78 -21.61
CA TYR A 91 8.50 8.11 -21.91
C TYR A 91 8.14 9.46 -21.27
N ILE A 92 7.57 10.34 -22.08
CA ILE A 92 7.10 11.67 -21.69
C ILE A 92 5.58 11.68 -21.78
N THR A 93 4.89 11.78 -20.65
CA THR A 93 3.43 11.88 -20.57
C THR A 93 3.01 13.33 -20.39
N LEU A 94 2.11 13.79 -21.25
CA LEU A 94 1.65 15.18 -21.34
C LEU A 94 0.12 15.25 -21.22
N LYS A 95 -0.41 16.41 -20.79
CA LYS A 95 -1.84 16.59 -20.53
C LYS A 95 -2.63 16.89 -21.80
N ASP A 96 -2.09 17.74 -22.68
CA ASP A 96 -2.82 18.30 -23.83
C ASP A 96 -2.04 18.13 -25.14
N ALA A 97 -2.75 17.88 -26.25
CA ALA A 97 -2.13 17.75 -27.57
C ALA A 97 -1.35 19.00 -28.01
N ALA A 98 -1.78 20.20 -27.60
CA ALA A 98 -1.04 21.44 -27.84
C ALA A 98 0.32 21.47 -27.11
N THR A 99 0.37 20.97 -25.87
CA THR A 99 1.64 20.82 -25.13
C THR A 99 2.52 19.74 -25.73
N MET A 100 1.93 18.69 -26.32
CA MET A 100 2.67 17.63 -27.01
C MET A 100 3.44 18.15 -28.23
N GLU A 101 2.80 18.92 -29.11
CA GLU A 101 3.48 19.46 -30.29
C GLU A 101 4.57 20.48 -29.90
N ALA A 102 4.32 21.30 -28.88
CA ALA A 102 5.33 22.19 -28.32
C ALA A 102 6.51 21.45 -27.64
N CYS A 103 6.27 20.28 -27.06
CA CYS A 103 7.34 19.40 -26.54
C CYS A 103 8.12 18.75 -27.69
N ARG A 104 7.42 18.17 -28.68
CA ARG A 104 8.02 17.57 -29.87
C ARG A 104 8.93 18.55 -30.60
N SER A 105 8.45 19.75 -30.91
CA SER A 105 9.25 20.79 -31.57
C SER A 105 10.44 21.32 -30.74
N LYS A 106 10.45 21.15 -29.41
CA LYS A 106 11.56 21.54 -28.52
C LYS A 106 12.57 20.41 -28.27
N LEU A 107 12.15 19.16 -28.41
CA LEU A 107 12.94 17.97 -28.11
C LEU A 107 13.52 17.32 -29.37
N GLU A 108 12.82 17.35 -30.50
CA GLU A 108 13.33 16.83 -31.77
C GLU A 108 14.56 17.62 -32.21
N GLY A 109 15.68 16.92 -32.44
CA GLY A 109 16.95 17.54 -32.81
C GLY A 109 17.70 18.22 -31.67
N ALA A 110 17.17 18.22 -30.44
CA ALA A 110 17.84 18.84 -29.30
C ALA A 110 19.08 18.03 -28.87
N VAL A 111 20.24 18.70 -28.79
CA VAL A 111 21.50 18.04 -28.44
C VAL A 111 21.67 17.97 -26.92
N MET A 112 21.66 16.75 -26.39
CA MET A 112 21.92 16.46 -24.99
C MET A 112 23.25 15.74 -24.85
N LYS A 113 24.27 16.47 -24.36
CA LYS A 113 25.64 15.97 -24.10
C LYS A 113 26.21 15.06 -25.22
N SER A 114 26.22 15.61 -26.44
CA SER A 114 26.72 14.99 -27.69
C SER A 114 25.76 14.03 -28.41
N ASN A 115 24.59 13.69 -27.85
CA ASN A 115 23.58 12.89 -28.54
C ASN A 115 22.39 13.77 -28.98
N THR A 116 21.90 13.55 -30.19
CA THR A 116 20.69 14.19 -30.73
C THR A 116 19.46 13.43 -30.26
N LEU A 117 18.49 14.14 -29.67
CA LEU A 117 17.20 13.57 -29.28
C LEU A 117 16.27 13.40 -30.49
N HIS A 118 15.63 12.24 -30.57
CA HIS A 118 14.54 11.94 -31.50
C HIS A 118 13.26 11.61 -30.73
N VAL A 119 12.12 12.08 -31.24
CA VAL A 119 10.80 12.08 -30.57
C VAL A 119 9.80 11.26 -31.39
N GLY A 120 9.74 9.96 -31.10
CA GLY A 120 8.74 9.06 -31.65
C GLY A 120 7.36 9.25 -31.02
N ASP A 121 6.31 9.03 -31.81
CA ASP A 121 5.01 8.66 -31.23
C ASP A 121 5.15 7.28 -30.58
N VAL A 122 4.64 7.13 -29.35
CA VAL A 122 4.60 5.81 -28.71
C VAL A 122 3.63 4.93 -29.49
N ASP A 123 4.08 3.74 -29.91
CA ASP A 123 3.21 2.72 -30.50
C ASP A 123 2.16 2.27 -29.47
N THR A 124 1.00 2.92 -29.50
CA THR A 124 -0.12 2.60 -28.64
C THR A 124 -0.67 1.21 -28.94
N GLU A 125 -0.60 0.72 -30.17
CA GLU A 125 -1.08 -0.62 -30.50
C GLU A 125 -0.20 -1.71 -29.86
N ALA A 126 1.12 -1.64 -29.98
CA ALA A 126 2.02 -2.62 -29.35
C ALA A 126 1.95 -2.57 -27.82
N ARG A 127 1.79 -1.36 -27.27
CA ARG A 127 1.57 -1.15 -25.84
C ARG A 127 0.25 -1.77 -25.38
N ASP A 128 -0.85 -1.47 -26.07
CA ASP A 128 -2.19 -1.90 -25.68
C ASP A 128 -2.37 -3.41 -25.90
N LYS A 129 -1.82 -4.00 -26.99
CA LYS A 129 -1.69 -5.46 -27.18
C LYS A 129 -0.89 -6.13 -26.06
N THR A 130 0.13 -5.45 -25.51
CA THR A 130 0.89 -5.97 -24.35
C THR A 130 0.08 -5.93 -23.06
N PHE A 131 -0.76 -4.90 -22.87
CA PHE A 131 -1.70 -4.83 -21.76
C PHE A 131 -2.81 -5.89 -21.87
N GLU A 132 -3.39 -6.07 -23.06
CA GLU A 132 -4.36 -7.12 -23.37
C GLU A 132 -3.78 -8.50 -23.11
N ARG A 133 -2.62 -8.84 -23.69
CA ARG A 133 -1.94 -10.13 -23.43
C ARG A 133 -1.70 -10.39 -21.95
N ARG A 134 -1.28 -9.37 -21.18
CA ARG A 134 -1.10 -9.50 -19.72
C ARG A 134 -2.42 -9.62 -18.97
N ARG A 135 -3.51 -9.02 -19.46
CA ARG A 135 -4.85 -9.15 -18.88
C ARG A 135 -5.42 -10.54 -19.14
N ASP A 136 -5.26 -11.07 -20.34
CA ASP A 136 -5.75 -12.39 -20.71
C ASP A 136 -4.92 -13.51 -20.08
N GLN A 137 -3.59 -13.33 -19.97
CA GLN A 137 -2.75 -14.24 -19.18
C GLN A 137 -3.19 -14.26 -17.70
N ARG A 138 -3.44 -13.10 -17.08
CA ARG A 138 -3.94 -13.04 -15.69
C ARG A 138 -5.34 -13.61 -15.53
N ARG A 139 -6.24 -13.41 -16.51
CA ARG A 139 -7.55 -14.09 -16.54
C ARG A 139 -7.40 -15.61 -16.60
N ALA A 140 -6.48 -16.13 -17.41
CA ALA A 140 -6.19 -17.56 -17.44
C ALA A 140 -5.56 -18.05 -16.12
N GLU A 141 -4.72 -17.24 -15.45
CA GLU A 141 -4.20 -17.55 -14.11
C GLU A 141 -5.33 -17.56 -13.05
N GLU A 142 -6.31 -16.65 -13.13
CA GLU A 142 -7.51 -16.65 -12.26
C GLU A 142 -8.47 -17.80 -12.55
N GLU A 143 -8.67 -18.17 -13.82
CA GLU A 143 -9.53 -19.28 -14.25
C GLU A 143 -8.95 -20.65 -13.85
N ASN A 144 -7.62 -20.73 -13.67
CA ASN A 144 -6.92 -21.89 -13.13
C ASN A 144 -6.72 -21.85 -11.60
N ASP A 145 -7.13 -20.78 -10.90
CA ASP A 145 -7.00 -20.70 -9.44
C ASP A 145 -8.12 -21.49 -8.76
N THR A 146 -7.76 -22.63 -8.16
CA THR A 146 -8.69 -23.53 -7.48
C THR A 146 -9.08 -23.08 -6.06
N ARG A 147 -8.47 -22.01 -5.55
CA ARG A 147 -8.76 -21.47 -4.21
C ARG A 147 -10.09 -20.73 -4.17
N THR A 148 -10.80 -20.87 -3.06
CA THR A 148 -11.99 -20.06 -2.80
C THR A 148 -11.65 -18.56 -2.67
N PRO A 149 -12.60 -17.65 -2.92
CA PRO A 149 -12.38 -16.21 -2.72
C PRO A 149 -11.93 -15.87 -1.29
N ALA A 150 -12.45 -16.58 -0.28
CA ALA A 150 -12.06 -16.44 1.12
C ALA A 150 -10.60 -16.87 1.37
N GLU A 151 -10.14 -17.98 0.78
CA GLU A 151 -8.74 -18.40 0.86
C GLU A 151 -7.79 -17.45 0.13
N ARG A 152 -8.17 -16.95 -1.05
CA ARG A 152 -7.41 -15.91 -1.77
C ARG A 152 -7.27 -14.65 -0.92
N LEU A 153 -8.34 -14.24 -0.23
CA LEU A 153 -8.30 -13.12 0.70
C LEU A 153 -7.39 -13.41 1.91
N ALA A 154 -7.53 -14.57 2.54
CA ALA A 154 -6.71 -14.97 3.70
C ALA A 154 -5.21 -15.05 3.36
N ASP A 155 -4.88 -15.55 2.16
CA ASP A 155 -3.51 -15.55 1.60
C ASP A 155 -2.98 -14.12 1.37
N GLN A 156 -3.85 -13.14 1.08
CA GLN A 156 -3.46 -11.74 0.89
C GLN A 156 -3.28 -11.00 2.23
N VAL A 157 -4.24 -11.11 3.15
CA VAL A 157 -4.26 -10.33 4.40
C VAL A 157 -3.45 -10.96 5.53
N THR A 158 -3.26 -12.27 5.49
CA THR A 158 -2.52 -13.07 6.48
C THR A 158 -1.64 -14.14 5.80
N PRO A 159 -0.62 -13.78 5.01
CA PRO A 159 0.03 -14.72 4.07
C PRO A 159 0.65 -16.00 4.65
N LEU A 160 0.90 -16.05 5.96
CA LEU A 160 1.45 -17.22 6.65
C LEU A 160 0.39 -18.04 7.43
N HIS A 161 -0.90 -17.74 7.28
CA HIS A 161 -1.99 -18.34 8.08
C HIS A 161 -2.07 -19.87 8.01
N LYS A 162 -1.70 -20.45 6.86
CA LYS A 162 -1.63 -21.91 6.63
C LYS A 162 -0.49 -22.61 7.38
N LEU A 163 0.45 -21.88 8.00
CA LEU A 163 1.58 -22.43 8.74
C LEU A 163 1.35 -22.38 10.26
N PRO A 164 1.70 -23.45 11.01
CA PRO A 164 1.80 -23.42 12.46
C PRO A 164 2.66 -22.24 12.94
N TYR A 165 2.27 -21.61 14.04
CA TYR A 165 2.86 -20.34 14.47
C TYR A 165 4.38 -20.43 14.71
N GLU A 166 4.84 -21.55 15.25
CA GLU A 166 6.25 -21.88 15.47
C GLU A 166 7.03 -21.86 14.15
N LYS A 167 6.44 -22.40 13.07
CA LYS A 167 7.03 -22.36 11.73
C LYS A 167 7.00 -20.96 11.12
N GLN A 168 6.04 -20.11 11.48
CA GLN A 168 6.08 -18.69 11.10
C GLN A 168 7.25 -17.98 11.79
N LEU A 169 7.52 -18.27 13.07
CA LEU A 169 8.66 -17.71 13.81
C LEU A 169 10.00 -18.21 13.23
N GLU A 170 10.16 -19.53 13.01
CA GLU A 170 11.35 -20.11 12.38
C GLU A 170 11.65 -19.45 11.02
N ASN A 171 10.64 -19.30 10.16
CA ASN A 171 10.77 -18.68 8.85
C ASN A 171 11.20 -17.20 8.95
N LYS A 172 10.57 -16.41 9.83
CA LYS A 172 10.93 -15.00 10.06
C LYS A 172 12.35 -14.87 10.62
N GLN A 173 12.76 -15.74 11.54
CA GLN A 173 14.13 -15.78 12.07
C GLN A 173 15.15 -16.13 10.98
N GLY A 174 14.80 -17.06 10.07
CA GLY A 174 15.58 -17.38 8.87
C GLY A 174 15.74 -16.19 7.92
N GLN A 175 14.66 -15.47 7.65
CA GLN A 175 14.67 -14.25 6.84
C GLN A 175 15.55 -13.16 7.47
N LEU A 176 15.40 -12.90 8.77
CA LEU A 176 16.22 -11.93 9.51
C LEU A 176 17.73 -12.27 9.43
N ARG A 177 18.10 -13.54 9.65
CA ARG A 177 19.48 -14.02 9.47
C ARG A 177 20.00 -13.78 8.04
N SER A 178 19.18 -14.04 7.02
CA SER A 178 19.57 -13.82 5.61
C SER A 178 19.77 -12.33 5.29
N VAL A 179 18.88 -11.45 5.78
CA VAL A 179 18.99 -10.00 5.61
C VAL A 179 20.24 -9.45 6.29
N MET A 180 20.48 -9.83 7.55
CA MET A 180 21.67 -9.39 8.29
C MET A 180 22.98 -9.89 7.65
N PHE A 181 23.00 -11.12 7.14
CA PHE A 181 24.15 -11.63 6.39
C PHE A 181 24.43 -10.83 5.11
N LYS A 182 23.39 -10.51 4.33
CA LYS A 182 23.51 -9.65 3.13
C LYS A 182 23.97 -8.24 3.49
N PHE A 183 23.40 -7.65 4.55
CA PHE A 183 23.79 -6.34 5.05
C PHE A 183 25.27 -6.30 5.48
N HIS A 184 25.71 -7.25 6.31
CA HIS A 184 27.11 -7.35 6.74
C HIS A 184 28.06 -7.53 5.55
N LYS A 185 27.70 -8.32 4.53
CA LYS A 185 28.49 -8.46 3.29
C LYS A 185 28.64 -7.12 2.55
N GLU A 186 27.58 -6.34 2.41
CA GLU A 186 27.64 -5.01 1.79
C GLU A 186 28.42 -4.01 2.64
N MET A 187 28.24 -4.03 3.96
CA MET A 187 29.04 -3.22 4.89
C MET A 187 30.53 -3.55 4.77
N LYS A 188 30.90 -4.83 4.59
CA LYS A 188 32.30 -5.24 4.38
C LYS A 188 32.87 -4.73 3.05
N ARG A 189 32.07 -4.75 1.98
CA ARG A 189 32.42 -4.17 0.68
C ARG A 189 32.61 -2.64 0.76
N ILE A 190 31.83 -1.94 1.58
CA ILE A 190 31.96 -0.50 1.80
C ILE A 190 33.17 -0.19 2.69
N SER A 191 33.34 -0.89 3.81
CA SER A 191 34.45 -0.74 4.77
C SER A 191 35.81 -0.92 4.10
N ALA A 192 35.94 -1.91 3.20
CA ALA A 192 37.16 -2.15 2.42
C ALA A 192 37.59 -0.99 1.50
N ASN A 193 36.70 -0.01 1.25
CA ASN A 193 36.98 1.19 0.44
C ASN A 193 36.94 2.48 1.29
N ALA A 194 36.79 2.38 2.61
CA ALA A 194 36.71 3.52 3.52
C ALA A 194 38.08 3.84 4.15
N SER A 195 38.33 5.11 4.46
CA SER A 195 39.54 5.55 5.17
C SER A 195 39.56 5.18 6.66
N ALA A 196 38.41 4.79 7.21
CA ALA A 196 38.25 4.31 8.58
C ALA A 196 37.40 3.03 8.57
N PRO A 197 38.01 1.83 8.70
CA PRO A 197 37.26 0.59 8.72
C PRO A 197 36.46 0.42 10.02
N LEU A 198 35.27 -0.18 9.92
CA LEU A 198 34.42 -0.46 11.07
C LEU A 198 34.84 -1.79 11.71
N ALA A 199 35.41 -1.74 12.92
CA ALA A 199 36.02 -2.90 13.58
C ALA A 199 35.11 -4.13 13.76
N TRP A 200 33.79 -3.95 13.84
CA TRP A 200 32.81 -5.04 13.91
C TRP A 200 32.53 -5.71 12.54
N VAL A 201 32.82 -5.03 11.43
CA VAL A 201 32.58 -5.52 10.06
C VAL A 201 33.68 -6.48 9.59
N ASP A 202 34.89 -6.33 10.14
CA ASP A 202 36.02 -7.20 9.81
C ASP A 202 35.90 -8.58 10.49
N GLN A 203 35.15 -8.68 11.59
CA GLN A 203 34.80 -9.92 12.28
C GLN A 203 33.95 -10.86 11.40
N SER A 204 33.99 -12.16 11.68
CA SER A 204 33.34 -13.20 10.87
C SER A 204 31.90 -13.51 11.31
N GLY A 205 30.92 -13.14 10.50
CA GLY A 205 29.58 -13.75 10.55
C GLY A 205 28.87 -13.60 11.90
N LYS A 206 28.78 -14.69 12.68
CA LYS A 206 28.10 -14.71 13.99
C LYS A 206 28.84 -13.93 15.07
N ASP A 207 30.16 -13.76 14.94
CA ASP A 207 30.96 -13.04 15.93
C ASP A 207 30.77 -11.53 15.80
N ALA A 208 30.39 -11.07 14.60
CA ALA A 208 30.19 -9.66 14.25
C ALA A 208 28.87 -9.06 14.78
N TYR A 209 27.86 -9.89 15.04
CA TYR A 209 26.55 -9.47 15.54
C TYR A 209 25.75 -10.66 16.07
N GLU A 210 25.08 -10.45 17.21
CA GLU A 210 24.06 -11.36 17.72
C GLU A 210 22.70 -11.05 17.06
N ILE A 211 21.90 -12.09 16.81
CA ILE A 211 20.50 -11.95 16.40
C ILE A 211 19.64 -12.66 17.45
N ALA A 212 19.07 -11.87 18.35
CA ALA A 212 18.12 -12.33 19.35
C ALA A 212 16.92 -13.06 18.71
N GLU A 213 16.29 -13.95 19.47
CA GLU A 213 15.10 -14.67 19.03
C GLU A 213 13.90 -13.72 18.91
N ILE A 214 13.07 -13.92 17.88
CA ILE A 214 11.82 -13.16 17.71
C ILE A 214 10.89 -13.46 18.88
N ILE A 215 10.52 -12.41 19.61
CA ILE A 215 9.55 -12.46 20.69
C ILE A 215 8.18 -12.89 20.11
N PRO A 216 7.57 -13.99 20.59
CA PRO A 216 6.23 -14.41 20.19
C PRO A 216 5.16 -13.35 20.53
N SER A 217 4.15 -13.23 19.68
CA SER A 217 2.95 -12.45 20.01
C SER A 217 2.15 -13.17 21.11
N PRO A 218 1.67 -12.46 22.16
CA PRO A 218 0.81 -13.06 23.17
C PRO A 218 -0.57 -13.46 22.60
N VAL A 219 -0.98 -12.82 21.50
CA VAL A 219 -2.27 -13.06 20.82
C VAL A 219 -1.98 -13.30 19.33
N GLN A 220 -2.46 -14.43 18.79
CA GLN A 220 -2.14 -14.90 17.43
C GLN A 220 -3.28 -14.75 16.42
N GLN A 221 -4.52 -14.62 16.91
CA GLN A 221 -5.73 -14.38 16.11
C GLN A 221 -6.43 -13.12 16.63
N GLU A 222 -7.23 -12.46 15.81
CA GLU A 222 -8.10 -11.33 16.20
C GLU A 222 -7.36 -10.08 16.74
N TYR A 223 -6.03 -10.08 16.70
CA TYR A 223 -5.11 -9.09 17.27
C TYR A 223 -5.14 -7.70 16.62
N ARG A 224 -5.88 -7.52 15.52
CA ARG A 224 -5.80 -6.28 14.72
C ARG A 224 -6.70 -5.18 15.28
N THR A 225 -6.12 -4.33 16.12
CA THR A 225 -6.79 -3.15 16.72
C THR A 225 -7.17 -2.04 15.73
N LYS A 226 -6.65 -2.02 14.49
CA LYS A 226 -7.05 -1.08 13.42
C LYS A 226 -7.28 -1.79 12.09
N CYS A 227 -8.52 -1.77 11.60
CA CYS A 227 -8.89 -2.26 10.28
C CYS A 227 -9.33 -1.09 9.38
N GLU A 228 -8.94 -1.15 8.11
CA GLU A 228 -9.38 -0.22 7.06
C GLU A 228 -10.10 -1.04 5.99
N PHE A 229 -11.40 -0.86 5.93
CA PHE A 229 -12.32 -1.56 5.04
C PHE A 229 -12.66 -0.68 3.83
N THR A 230 -12.68 -1.27 2.65
CA THR A 230 -13.26 -0.68 1.45
C THR A 230 -14.76 -0.95 1.43
N ILE A 231 -15.54 0.01 0.95
CA ILE A 231 -16.94 -0.19 0.58
C ILE A 231 -16.97 -0.30 -0.95
N GLY A 232 -17.48 -1.41 -1.47
CA GLY A 232 -17.46 -1.70 -2.91
C GLY A 232 -18.48 -2.78 -3.28
N LYS A 233 -18.23 -3.54 -4.34
CA LYS A 233 -19.10 -4.64 -4.79
C LYS A 233 -18.39 -5.98 -4.60
N ASN A 234 -19.11 -7.02 -4.18
CA ASN A 234 -18.61 -8.40 -4.23
C ASN A 234 -18.60 -8.93 -5.69
N PRO A 235 -18.06 -10.15 -5.96
CA PRO A 235 -18.10 -10.75 -7.28
C PRO A 235 -19.52 -10.86 -7.89
N GLU A 236 -20.54 -10.95 -7.04
CA GLU A 236 -21.97 -11.02 -7.40
C GLU A 236 -22.57 -9.63 -7.74
N GLY A 237 -21.82 -8.55 -7.52
CA GLY A 237 -22.22 -7.17 -7.81
C GLY A 237 -22.95 -6.44 -6.67
N GLU A 238 -23.14 -7.08 -5.52
CA GLU A 238 -23.82 -6.54 -4.34
C GLU A 238 -22.91 -5.60 -3.52
N PRO A 239 -23.45 -4.50 -2.96
CA PRO A 239 -22.74 -3.64 -2.02
C PRO A 239 -22.20 -4.42 -0.82
N THR A 240 -20.89 -4.33 -0.57
CA THR A 240 -20.16 -5.13 0.41
C THR A 240 -19.10 -4.28 1.11
N VAL A 241 -18.94 -4.50 2.42
CA VAL A 241 -17.96 -3.80 3.26
C VAL A 241 -16.91 -4.80 3.75
N GLY A 242 -15.64 -4.55 3.45
CA GLY A 242 -14.56 -5.44 3.85
C GLY A 242 -13.26 -5.15 3.13
N PHE A 243 -12.57 -6.17 2.63
CA PHE A 243 -11.27 -6.02 1.98
C PHE A 243 -11.36 -6.19 0.46
N LEU A 244 -10.52 -5.44 -0.25
CA LEU A 244 -10.34 -5.63 -1.69
C LEU A 244 -9.66 -6.99 -1.93
N LEU A 245 -10.24 -7.80 -2.81
CA LEU A 245 -9.62 -9.01 -3.34
C LEU A 245 -8.74 -8.63 -4.53
N GLY A 246 -7.44 -8.92 -4.44
CA GLY A 246 -6.46 -8.62 -5.48
C GLY A 246 -5.99 -7.16 -5.51
N LEU A 247 -5.19 -6.84 -6.54
CA LEU A 247 -4.65 -5.50 -6.76
C LEU A 247 -5.44 -4.79 -7.87
N PHE A 248 -5.65 -3.49 -7.69
CA PHE A 248 -6.28 -2.62 -8.70
C PHE A 248 -5.59 -2.70 -10.08
N LYS A 249 -4.27 -2.91 -10.11
CA LYS A 249 -3.44 -3.08 -11.33
C LYS A 249 -3.75 -4.33 -12.15
N ASP A 250 -4.45 -5.29 -11.55
CA ASP A 250 -4.88 -6.53 -12.20
C ASP A 250 -6.34 -6.42 -12.67
N GLY A 251 -7.00 -5.28 -12.46
CA GLY A 251 -8.40 -5.04 -12.79
C GLY A 251 -9.39 -5.68 -11.80
N GLN A 252 -8.89 -6.34 -10.75
CA GLN A 252 -9.72 -6.91 -9.69
C GLN A 252 -10.16 -5.79 -8.72
N VAL A 253 -11.46 -5.57 -8.64
CA VAL A 253 -12.08 -4.52 -7.80
C VAL A 253 -13.12 -5.06 -6.82
N SER A 254 -13.27 -6.39 -6.75
CA SER A 254 -14.22 -7.07 -5.88
C SER A 254 -13.84 -6.89 -4.40
N VAL A 255 -14.84 -6.62 -3.57
CA VAL A 255 -14.71 -6.51 -2.11
C VAL A 255 -15.36 -7.73 -1.47
N LEU A 256 -14.64 -8.40 -0.58
CA LEU A 256 -15.15 -9.48 0.24
C LEU A 256 -15.29 -9.02 1.69
N ASN A 257 -16.27 -9.58 2.41
CA ASN A 257 -16.44 -9.33 3.83
C ASN A 257 -15.22 -9.82 4.64
N ALA A 258 -15.12 -9.41 5.91
CA ALA A 258 -13.99 -9.72 6.77
C ALA A 258 -14.24 -10.90 7.73
N ASN A 259 -15.29 -11.69 7.53
CA ASN A 259 -15.77 -12.64 8.55
C ASN A 259 -14.78 -13.79 8.75
N ASP A 260 -14.26 -14.34 7.66
CA ASP A 260 -13.26 -15.42 7.66
C ASP A 260 -11.82 -14.91 7.93
N CYS A 261 -11.61 -13.59 8.07
CA CYS A 261 -10.29 -13.03 8.32
C CYS A 261 -9.84 -13.28 9.77
N LEU A 262 -8.88 -14.18 9.94
CA LEU A 262 -8.31 -14.60 11.23
C LEU A 262 -7.72 -13.47 12.07
N HIS A 263 -7.20 -12.41 11.45
CA HIS A 263 -6.53 -11.31 12.16
C HIS A 263 -7.49 -10.22 12.64
N VAL A 264 -8.72 -10.17 12.14
CA VAL A 264 -9.68 -9.09 12.40
C VAL A 264 -10.43 -9.35 13.69
N HIS A 265 -10.49 -8.35 14.58
CA HIS A 265 -11.23 -8.45 15.84
C HIS A 265 -12.74 -8.66 15.60
N PRO A 266 -13.45 -9.53 16.35
CA PRO A 266 -14.87 -9.82 16.13
C PRO A 266 -15.78 -8.60 16.12
N VAL A 267 -15.52 -7.63 17.00
CA VAL A 267 -16.28 -6.36 17.02
C VAL A 267 -16.08 -5.55 15.74
N ALA A 268 -14.89 -5.59 15.12
CA ALA A 268 -14.65 -4.92 13.84
C ALA A 268 -15.41 -5.59 12.68
N LYS A 269 -15.59 -6.92 12.72
CA LYS A 269 -16.42 -7.67 11.77
C LYS A 269 -17.88 -7.21 11.88
N LYS A 270 -18.46 -7.22 13.09
CA LYS A 270 -19.84 -6.79 13.35
C LYS A 270 -20.13 -5.33 12.98
N ILE A 271 -19.18 -4.43 13.27
CA ILE A 271 -19.28 -3.02 12.86
C ILE A 271 -19.30 -2.89 11.33
N ALA A 272 -18.52 -3.70 10.61
CA ALA A 272 -18.52 -3.73 9.14
C ALA A 272 -19.82 -4.32 8.56
N GLU A 273 -20.34 -5.40 9.14
CA GLU A 273 -21.64 -5.97 8.79
C GLU A 273 -22.78 -4.96 9.00
N ARG A 274 -22.81 -4.28 10.15
CA ARG A 274 -23.84 -3.27 10.44
C ARG A 274 -23.77 -2.07 9.47
N LEU A 275 -22.57 -1.64 9.07
CA LEU A 275 -22.47 -0.63 8.01
C LEU A 275 -22.94 -1.19 6.66
N GLN A 276 -22.62 -2.45 6.34
CA GLN A 276 -23.04 -3.09 5.09
C GLN A 276 -24.56 -3.16 4.96
N GLU A 277 -25.30 -3.44 6.03
CA GLU A 277 -26.77 -3.36 6.06
C GLU A 277 -27.26 -1.97 5.63
N SER A 278 -26.69 -0.92 6.22
CA SER A 278 -27.02 0.48 5.91
C SER A 278 -26.65 0.87 4.47
N VAL A 279 -25.49 0.45 3.99
CA VAL A 279 -25.05 0.65 2.59
C VAL A 279 -25.98 -0.07 1.61
N ARG A 280 -26.44 -1.30 1.92
CA ARG A 280 -27.39 -2.06 1.08
C ARG A 280 -28.81 -1.47 1.10
N ALA A 281 -29.22 -0.83 2.20
CA ALA A 281 -30.49 -0.10 2.29
C ALA A 281 -30.43 1.31 1.68
N SER A 282 -29.23 1.85 1.43
CA SER A 282 -29.01 3.18 0.87
C SER A 282 -29.36 3.24 -0.63
N GLN A 283 -29.92 4.36 -1.07
CA GLN A 283 -30.10 4.66 -2.49
C GLN A 283 -28.80 5.11 -3.17
N HIS A 284 -27.77 5.45 -2.40
CA HIS A 284 -26.51 5.97 -2.93
C HIS A 284 -25.56 4.83 -3.35
N PRO A 285 -24.98 4.88 -4.57
CA PRO A 285 -24.09 3.83 -5.05
C PRO A 285 -22.76 3.79 -4.28
N VAL A 286 -22.18 2.60 -4.17
CA VAL A 286 -20.81 2.40 -3.71
C VAL A 286 -19.80 3.01 -4.69
N TYR A 287 -18.65 3.45 -4.18
CA TYR A 287 -17.61 4.09 -4.98
C TYR A 287 -16.89 3.08 -5.86
N ASP A 288 -16.99 3.25 -7.17
CA ASP A 288 -16.23 2.50 -8.15
C ASP A 288 -14.87 3.18 -8.39
N ARG A 289 -13.79 2.43 -8.11
CA ARG A 289 -12.40 2.88 -8.27
C ARG A 289 -11.99 3.06 -9.73
N VAL A 290 -12.68 2.44 -10.68
CA VAL A 290 -12.40 2.53 -12.12
C VAL A 290 -13.05 3.77 -12.73
N SER A 291 -14.38 3.91 -12.62
CA SER A 291 -15.09 5.11 -13.10
C SER A 291 -14.87 6.36 -12.23
N LYS A 292 -14.37 6.19 -11.00
CA LYS A 292 -14.24 7.21 -9.95
C LYS A 292 -15.55 7.84 -9.52
N GLN A 293 -16.67 7.16 -9.74
CA GLN A 293 -18.02 7.61 -9.40
C GLN A 293 -18.58 6.86 -8.20
N GLY A 294 -19.62 7.45 -7.59
CA GLY A 294 -20.32 6.91 -6.43
C GLY A 294 -19.94 7.57 -5.11
N VAL A 295 -20.61 7.14 -4.05
CA VAL A 295 -20.66 7.84 -2.75
C VAL A 295 -19.88 7.08 -1.68
N TRP A 296 -20.25 5.83 -1.36
CA TRP A 296 -19.63 5.11 -0.24
C TRP A 296 -18.21 4.64 -0.57
N ARG A 297 -17.17 5.12 0.13
CA ARG A 297 -15.76 4.82 -0.19
C ARG A 297 -15.12 3.77 0.72
N GLY A 298 -15.24 3.97 2.03
CA GLY A 298 -14.46 3.19 3.00
C GLY A 298 -14.89 3.42 4.44
N MET A 299 -14.41 2.55 5.32
CA MET A 299 -14.57 2.68 6.76
C MET A 299 -13.28 2.27 7.48
N LEU A 300 -12.81 3.08 8.42
CA LEU A 300 -11.75 2.71 9.35
C LEU A 300 -12.39 2.41 10.70
N VAL A 301 -12.08 1.24 11.25
CA VAL A 301 -12.50 0.82 12.60
C VAL A 301 -11.26 0.65 13.46
N LYS A 302 -11.27 1.25 14.65
CA LYS A 302 -10.35 0.89 15.73
C LYS A 302 -11.12 0.18 16.83
N THR A 303 -10.58 -0.94 17.28
CA THR A 303 -11.11 -1.72 18.41
C THR A 303 -10.00 -1.85 19.44
N GLN A 304 -10.32 -1.63 20.72
CA GLN A 304 -9.36 -1.62 21.82
C GLN A 304 -9.76 -2.65 22.88
N GLU A 305 -8.80 -3.16 23.64
CA GLU A 305 -9.05 -4.10 24.75
C GLU A 305 -9.92 -3.51 25.86
N THR A 306 -10.02 -2.17 25.94
CA THR A 306 -10.95 -1.46 26.84
C THR A 306 -12.43 -1.63 26.45
N GLY A 307 -12.73 -2.27 25.31
CA GLY A 307 -14.07 -2.38 24.74
C GLY A 307 -14.54 -1.10 24.04
N GLU A 308 -13.67 -0.10 23.89
CA GLU A 308 -13.97 1.17 23.24
C GLU A 308 -13.63 1.11 21.75
N ASN A 309 -14.60 1.48 20.91
CA ASN A 309 -14.47 1.39 19.46
C ASN A 309 -14.66 2.76 18.80
N LEU A 310 -13.74 3.08 17.89
CA LEU A 310 -13.80 4.27 17.04
C LEU A 310 -14.11 3.85 15.61
N VAL A 311 -15.08 4.52 15.01
CA VAL A 311 -15.48 4.31 13.61
C VAL A 311 -15.31 5.62 12.85
N LEU A 312 -14.67 5.55 11.68
CA LEU A 312 -14.56 6.63 10.72
C LEU A 312 -15.14 6.16 9.39
N VAL A 313 -16.27 6.74 8.96
CA VAL A 313 -16.87 6.44 7.65
C VAL A 313 -16.46 7.50 6.63
N GLN A 314 -16.05 7.06 5.44
CA GLN A 314 -15.61 7.92 4.34
C GLN A 314 -16.56 7.80 3.14
N PHE A 315 -17.01 8.95 2.65
CA PHE A 315 -17.86 9.04 1.46
C PHE A 315 -17.43 10.21 0.56
N ASN A 316 -17.81 10.13 -0.71
CA ASN A 316 -17.59 11.16 -1.72
C ASN A 316 -18.84 12.06 -1.80
N PRO A 317 -18.75 13.37 -1.51
CA PRO A 317 -19.89 14.29 -1.59
C PRO A 317 -20.16 14.80 -3.01
N ALA A 318 -19.30 14.51 -4.00
CA ALA A 318 -19.30 15.21 -5.29
C ALA A 318 -20.57 15.07 -6.14
N SER A 319 -21.46 14.13 -5.82
CA SER A 319 -22.75 13.90 -6.49
C SER A 319 -23.95 14.06 -5.56
N LEU A 320 -23.79 14.75 -4.42
CA LEU A 320 -24.82 14.93 -3.38
C LEU A 320 -25.11 16.41 -3.13
N SER A 321 -26.35 16.76 -2.83
CA SER A 321 -26.71 18.06 -2.26
C SER A 321 -26.30 18.16 -0.78
N ASP A 322 -26.29 19.38 -0.20
CA ASP A 322 -26.00 19.57 1.22
C ASP A 322 -27.05 18.87 2.12
N GLU A 323 -28.31 18.82 1.68
CA GLU A 323 -29.39 18.07 2.35
C GLU A 323 -29.15 16.56 2.30
N GLU A 324 -28.74 16.01 1.15
CA GLU A 324 -28.38 14.59 1.03
C GLU A 324 -27.15 14.23 1.87
N VAL A 325 -26.15 15.12 1.92
CA VAL A 325 -24.98 14.96 2.80
C VAL A 325 -25.38 14.97 4.27
N ALA A 326 -26.34 15.82 4.67
CA ALA A 326 -26.87 15.84 6.04
C ALA A 326 -27.67 14.56 6.35
N ALA A 327 -28.55 14.12 5.44
CA ALA A 327 -29.33 12.89 5.58
C ALA A 327 -28.42 11.65 5.66
N LEU A 328 -27.37 11.58 4.85
CA LEU A 328 -26.39 10.49 4.87
C LEU A 328 -25.60 10.45 6.20
N LYS A 329 -25.18 11.62 6.72
CA LYS A 329 -24.55 11.71 8.05
C LYS A 329 -25.50 11.21 9.15
N GLN A 330 -26.77 11.59 9.09
CA GLN A 330 -27.77 11.14 10.06
C GLN A 330 -28.01 9.62 9.96
N ALA A 331 -28.17 9.08 8.75
CA ALA A 331 -28.34 7.64 8.54
C ALA A 331 -27.14 6.82 9.07
N ILE A 332 -25.91 7.32 8.93
CA ILE A 332 -24.70 6.70 9.51
C ILE A 332 -24.74 6.78 11.05
N LEU A 333 -25.15 7.92 11.62
CA LEU A 333 -25.31 8.07 13.07
C LEU A 333 -26.35 7.10 13.63
N ASP A 334 -27.53 7.03 13.00
CA ASP A 334 -28.63 6.14 13.38
C ASP A 334 -28.19 4.68 13.34
N THR A 335 -27.53 4.26 12.24
CA THR A 335 -26.98 2.90 12.05
C THR A 335 -26.16 2.42 13.26
N PHE A 336 -25.31 3.31 13.81
CA PHE A 336 -24.41 3.02 14.92
C PHE A 336 -24.97 3.37 16.30
N SER A 337 -26.12 4.06 16.37
CA SER A 337 -26.79 4.45 17.61
C SER A 337 -27.99 3.56 17.98
N ARG A 338 -28.34 2.58 17.13
CA ARG A 338 -29.37 1.56 17.45
C ARG A 338 -29.04 0.77 18.72
N GLU A 339 -30.07 0.53 19.53
CA GLU A 339 -30.00 -0.25 20.78
C GLU A 339 -29.73 -1.75 20.55
N ASP A 340 -29.95 -2.26 19.33
CA ASP A 340 -29.68 -3.64 18.92
C ASP A 340 -28.25 -3.87 18.39
N ASN A 341 -27.35 -2.91 18.62
CA ASN A 341 -25.91 -3.10 18.42
C ASN A 341 -25.31 -3.81 19.66
N ASP A 342 -24.64 -4.93 19.46
CA ASP A 342 -23.94 -5.68 20.53
C ASP A 342 -22.50 -5.19 20.76
N PHE A 343 -22.20 -3.97 20.31
CA PHE A 343 -20.90 -3.31 20.42
C PHE A 343 -21.03 -1.84 20.84
N LYS A 344 -20.05 -1.34 21.60
CA LYS A 344 -19.98 0.05 22.08
C LYS A 344 -19.14 0.92 21.15
N ILE A 345 -19.73 1.90 20.48
CA ILE A 345 -18.98 2.94 19.75
C ILE A 345 -18.80 4.16 20.66
N THR A 346 -17.55 4.55 20.92
CA THR A 346 -17.20 5.74 21.72
C THR A 346 -16.85 6.95 20.89
N THR A 347 -16.53 6.76 19.61
CA THR A 347 -16.21 7.85 18.68
C THR A 347 -16.67 7.49 17.29
N LEU A 348 -17.64 8.23 16.77
CA LEU A 348 -18.05 8.16 15.36
C LEU A 348 -17.57 9.43 14.65
N MET A 349 -16.82 9.26 13.57
CA MET A 349 -16.41 10.32 12.67
C MET A 349 -16.94 10.04 11.26
N VAL A 350 -17.35 11.08 10.56
CA VAL A 350 -17.90 10.98 9.21
C VAL A 350 -17.19 11.99 8.32
N GLN A 351 -16.40 11.50 7.38
CA GLN A 351 -15.52 12.30 6.52
C GLN A 351 -16.04 12.33 5.09
N ALA A 352 -16.47 13.52 4.65
CA ALA A 352 -16.63 13.82 3.23
C ALA A 352 -15.23 13.97 2.61
N SER A 353 -14.95 13.22 1.53
CA SER A 353 -13.69 13.31 0.79
C SER A 353 -13.95 13.17 -0.71
N SER A 354 -13.92 14.32 -1.41
CA SER A 354 -13.82 14.38 -2.86
C SER A 354 -12.40 14.00 -3.30
N GLU A 355 -12.26 13.27 -4.42
CA GLU A 355 -11.03 13.34 -5.22
C GLU A 355 -11.07 14.59 -6.10
N GLU A 356 -11.04 15.76 -5.47
CA GLU A 356 -10.68 16.96 -6.20
C GLU A 356 -9.28 16.79 -6.76
N LYS A 357 -9.14 16.97 -8.08
CA LYS A 357 -7.84 17.15 -8.72
C LYS A 357 -7.15 18.26 -7.93
N LYS A 358 -5.98 17.97 -7.34
CA LYS A 358 -5.13 18.99 -6.73
C LYS A 358 -4.72 20.01 -7.79
N SER A 359 -5.55 21.02 -8.00
CA SER A 359 -5.18 22.25 -8.67
C SER A 359 -4.16 22.92 -7.76
N LYS A 360 -2.87 22.79 -8.11
CA LYS A 360 -1.80 23.51 -7.44
C LYS A 360 -1.83 24.97 -7.88
N ASN A 361 -2.76 25.74 -7.33
CA ASN A 361 -2.77 27.18 -7.42
C ASN A 361 -2.26 27.77 -6.10
N ALA A 362 -0.95 28.04 -6.04
CA ALA A 362 -0.28 29.04 -5.22
C ALA A 362 1.21 29.05 -5.61
#